data_AF-A0A2E1Z9Y4-F1
#
_entry.id   AF-A0A2E1Z9Y4-F1
#
_cell.length_a   1.000
_cell.length_b   1.000
_cell.length_c   1.000
_cell.angle_alpha   90.00
_cell.angle_beta   90.00
_cell.angle_gamma   90.00
#
_symmetry.space_group_name_H-M   'P 1'
#
loop_
_entity.id
_entity.type
_entity.pdbx_description
1 polymer ?
#
loop_
_entity_poly.entity_id
_entity_poly.type
_entity_poly.pdbx_seq_one_letter_code
_entity_poly.pdbx_strand_id
1 'polypeptide(L)'
;MVNLENLLRLARLSWFGADEMKRLTGSFVAWLLAGFLTYPAVAGPGDEEGSTLQIAMKNGVAELSVSFDQLFDWENIKFVSIKTFPNDPPWFPPTRHELTFGYHEVGTMEWFQFDYIEIGNYEVTEDLTVEAKLFGRKKIIGVFDPETNLLKFNGLDYEPMVKTPTFIVKTSTNLKSWKKVNSMEEVDNEYKWGQSMAVRIKLKSTEQQFFMIQVDED
;
A
#
# COMPACT_ATOMS: atom_id res chain seq x y z
N MET A 1 -15.93 -0.61 -15.29
CA MET A 1 -16.45 -1.42 -14.16
C MET A 1 -15.94 -0.69 -12.92
N VAL A 2 -16.84 -0.05 -12.18
CA VAL A 2 -16.51 0.90 -11.11
C VAL A 2 -15.86 0.14 -9.94
N ASN A 3 -14.69 0.59 -9.47
CA ASN A 3 -14.08 0.05 -8.25
C ASN A 3 -14.80 0.65 -7.03
N LEU A 4 -15.95 0.06 -6.70
CA LEU A 4 -16.84 0.52 -5.64
C LEU A 4 -16.18 0.49 -4.25
N GLU A 5 -15.19 -0.38 -4.04
CA GLU A 5 -14.44 -0.50 -2.79
C GLU A 5 -13.57 0.75 -2.54
N ASN A 6 -12.89 1.26 -3.58
CA ASN A 6 -12.10 2.49 -3.48
C ASN A 6 -12.96 3.71 -3.17
N LEU A 7 -14.13 3.84 -3.81
CA LEU A 7 -15.06 4.95 -3.57
C LEU A 7 -15.66 4.92 -2.15
N LEU A 8 -15.97 3.72 -1.63
CA LEU A 8 -16.47 3.56 -0.25
C LEU A 8 -15.41 3.91 0.80
N ARG A 9 -14.13 3.56 0.54
CA ARG A 9 -13.00 3.92 1.42
C ARG A 9 -12.79 5.44 1.49
N LEU A 10 -12.95 6.14 0.36
CA LEU A 10 -12.84 7.60 0.31
C LEU A 10 -14.05 8.33 0.89
N ALA A 11 -15.28 7.81 0.70
CA ALA A 11 -16.47 8.41 1.31
C ALA A 11 -16.42 8.42 2.85
N ARG A 12 -15.74 7.43 3.45
CA ARG A 12 -15.51 7.36 4.91
C ARG A 12 -14.65 8.53 5.43
N LEU A 13 -13.76 9.10 4.61
CA LEU A 13 -12.96 10.29 4.96
C LEU A 13 -13.83 11.54 5.12
N SER A 14 -14.81 11.74 4.23
CA SER A 14 -15.69 12.91 4.27
C SER A 14 -16.57 12.99 5.53
N TRP A 15 -16.81 11.84 6.19
CA TRP A 15 -17.64 11.75 7.38
C TRP A 15 -16.87 12.04 8.68
N PHE A 16 -15.54 11.92 8.67
CA PHE A 16 -14.67 12.28 9.79
C PHE A 16 -14.14 13.73 9.72
N GLY A 17 -14.36 14.43 8.61
CA GLY A 17 -13.99 15.83 8.42
C GLY A 17 -14.97 16.83 9.06
N ALA A 18 -15.24 16.71 10.36
CA ALA A 18 -15.97 17.74 11.10
C ALA A 18 -15.75 17.66 12.63
N ASP A 19 -14.53 17.39 13.13
CA ASP A 19 -14.15 17.91 14.44
C ASP A 19 -12.63 17.98 14.63
N GLU A 20 -12.21 18.95 15.43
CA GLU A 20 -10.84 19.40 15.73
C GLU A 20 -9.74 18.31 15.85
N MET A 21 -8.68 18.43 15.05
CA MET A 21 -7.38 17.79 15.34
C MET A 21 -6.65 18.54 16.47
N LYS A 22 -6.83 18.07 17.71
CA LYS A 22 -5.87 18.32 18.81
C LYS A 22 -4.93 17.13 18.91
N ARG A 23 -3.63 17.40 18.72
CA ARG A 23 -2.47 16.57 19.09
C ARG A 23 -2.78 15.58 20.23
N LEU A 24 -2.70 14.28 19.94
CA LEU A 24 -2.57 13.20 20.91
C LEU A 24 -1.39 12.33 20.48
N THR A 25 -0.17 12.61 20.94
CA THR A 25 0.51 11.86 22.00
C THR A 25 0.21 10.36 22.03
N GLY A 26 1.17 9.59 21.49
CA GLY A 26 1.60 8.26 21.89
C GLY A 26 0.54 7.30 22.44
N SER A 27 0.07 6.40 21.59
CA SER A 27 -0.53 5.12 21.97
C SER A 27 -0.17 4.10 20.89
N PHE A 28 0.55 3.04 21.28
CA PHE A 28 0.89 1.90 20.42
C PHE A 28 -0.38 1.06 20.19
N VAL A 29 -0.84 0.90 18.94
CA VAL A 29 -2.01 0.08 18.61
C VAL A 29 -1.56 -1.11 17.75
N ALA A 30 -1.45 -2.29 18.35
CA ALA A 30 -1.15 -3.51 17.58
C ALA A 30 -2.45 -4.05 16.93
N TRP A 31 -2.48 -4.11 15.59
CA TRP A 31 -3.58 -4.71 14.81
C TRP A 31 -3.38 -6.23 14.61
N LEU A 32 -4.47 -7.02 14.62
CA LEU A 32 -4.39 -8.49 14.72
C LEU A 32 -5.41 -9.20 13.80
N LEU A 33 -4.95 -9.67 12.63
CA LEU A 33 -5.78 -10.34 11.63
C LEU A 33 -5.81 -11.86 11.81
N ALA A 34 -7.00 -12.48 11.89
CA ALA A 34 -7.18 -13.93 12.06
C ALA A 34 -8.02 -14.57 10.94
N GLY A 35 -7.49 -15.63 10.28
CA GLY A 35 -8.20 -16.39 9.22
C GLY A 35 -8.53 -17.83 9.60
N PHE A 36 -9.70 -18.34 9.15
CA PHE A 36 -10.17 -19.72 9.36
C PHE A 36 -10.03 -20.59 8.09
N LEU A 37 -9.74 -21.88 8.25
CA LEU A 37 -9.86 -22.89 7.19
C LEU A 37 -10.85 -23.99 7.60
N THR A 38 -11.97 -24.11 6.89
CA THR A 38 -12.65 -25.38 6.65
C THR A 38 -12.97 -25.43 5.16
N TYR A 39 -12.62 -26.51 4.47
CA TYR A 39 -13.02 -26.68 3.06
C TYR A 39 -14.56 -26.81 2.98
N PRO A 40 -15.30 -26.05 2.13
CA PRO A 40 -14.91 -24.89 1.33
C PRO A 40 -15.10 -23.56 2.08
N ALA A 41 -14.26 -22.60 1.68
CA ALA A 41 -14.24 -21.16 1.94
C ALA A 41 -15.35 -20.59 2.84
N VAL A 42 -14.95 -20.17 4.05
CA VAL A 42 -15.66 -19.14 4.81
C VAL A 42 -14.61 -18.12 5.27
N ALA A 43 -14.79 -16.88 4.85
CA ALA A 43 -14.01 -15.73 5.30
C ALA A 43 -14.02 -15.68 6.84
N GLY A 44 -12.83 -15.61 7.45
CA GLY A 44 -12.72 -15.30 8.87
C GLY A 44 -13.16 -13.85 9.13
N PRO A 45 -13.65 -13.54 10.35
CA PRO A 45 -14.05 -12.18 10.69
C PRO A 45 -12.81 -11.29 10.66
N GLY A 46 -12.74 -10.40 9.67
CA GLY A 46 -11.85 -9.26 9.75
C GLY A 46 -12.27 -8.40 10.95
N ASP A 47 -11.27 -7.82 11.59
CA ASP A 47 -11.38 -6.77 12.58
C ASP A 47 -12.33 -5.69 12.02
N GLU A 48 -13.13 -5.03 12.87
CA GLU A 48 -14.11 -4.00 12.45
C GLU A 48 -13.47 -2.76 11.75
N GLU A 49 -12.15 -2.80 11.55
CA GLU A 49 -11.32 -1.85 10.81
C GLU A 49 -10.59 -2.53 9.63
N GLY A 50 -11.36 -2.98 8.64
CA GLY A 50 -11.03 -2.81 7.21
C GLY A 50 -10.04 -3.79 6.54
N SER A 51 -9.03 -4.31 7.22
CA SER A 51 -8.01 -5.16 6.58
C SER A 51 -8.56 -6.57 6.27
N THR A 52 -8.25 -7.12 5.08
CA THR A 52 -8.78 -8.42 4.63
C THR A 52 -7.68 -9.45 4.39
N LEU A 53 -7.95 -10.70 4.80
CA LEU A 53 -7.06 -11.84 4.61
C LEU A 53 -7.77 -12.96 3.84
N GLN A 54 -7.28 -13.30 2.66
CA GLN A 54 -7.73 -14.47 1.89
C GLN A 54 -6.61 -15.52 1.84
N ILE A 55 -6.98 -16.80 1.79
CA ILE A 55 -6.02 -17.90 1.84
C ILE A 55 -6.28 -18.86 0.68
N ALA A 56 -5.25 -19.14 -0.11
CA ALA A 56 -5.24 -20.14 -1.16
C ALA A 56 -4.15 -21.19 -0.93
N MET A 57 -4.37 -22.43 -1.36
CA MET A 57 -3.45 -23.54 -1.19
C MET A 57 -3.06 -24.13 -2.55
N LYS A 58 -1.76 -24.21 -2.84
CA LYS A 58 -1.24 -24.87 -4.04
C LYS A 58 0.04 -25.63 -3.73
N ASN A 59 0.04 -26.94 -3.98
CA ASN A 59 1.23 -27.81 -3.87
C ASN A 59 2.01 -27.69 -2.54
N GLY A 60 1.33 -27.63 -1.40
CA GLY A 60 1.97 -27.52 -0.09
C GLY A 60 2.45 -26.10 0.27
N VAL A 61 2.13 -25.11 -0.55
CA VAL A 61 2.34 -23.69 -0.27
C VAL A 61 0.99 -23.04 0.05
N ALA A 62 0.93 -22.35 1.17
CA ALA A 62 -0.15 -21.43 1.51
C ALA A 62 0.18 -20.05 0.95
N GLU A 63 -0.72 -19.49 0.16
CA GLU A 63 -0.65 -18.11 -0.32
C GLU A 63 -1.72 -17.30 0.41
N LEU A 64 -1.27 -16.35 1.22
CA LEU A 64 -2.12 -15.40 1.92
C LEU A 64 -2.20 -14.13 1.07
N SER A 65 -3.39 -13.73 0.65
CA SER A 65 -3.64 -12.42 0.06
C SER A 65 -4.02 -11.45 1.19
N VAL A 66 -3.17 -10.46 1.42
CA VAL A 66 -3.25 -9.55 2.57
C VAL A 66 -3.48 -8.15 2.04
N SER A 67 -4.60 -7.54 2.41
CA SER A 67 -4.86 -6.13 2.17
C SER A 67 -4.64 -5.37 3.47
N PHE A 68 -3.70 -4.42 3.47
CA PHE A 68 -3.53 -3.47 4.56
C PHE A 68 -4.35 -2.23 4.25
N ASP A 69 -5.23 -1.88 5.19
CA ASP A 69 -6.07 -0.71 5.05
C ASP A 69 -5.30 0.55 5.42
N GLN A 70 -4.43 0.99 4.51
CA GLN A 70 -3.76 2.27 4.60
C GLN A 70 -4.65 3.36 4.01
N LEU A 71 -4.88 4.43 4.78
CA LEU A 71 -5.55 5.62 4.27
C LEU A 71 -4.73 6.23 3.13
N PHE A 72 -5.41 6.87 2.18
CA PHE A 72 -4.71 7.60 1.13
C PHE A 72 -4.01 8.81 1.75
N ASP A 73 -2.71 8.90 1.53
CA ASP A 73 -1.89 10.00 2.02
C ASP A 73 -0.79 10.30 1.01
N TRP A 74 -0.79 11.53 0.49
CA TRP A 74 0.18 12.01 -0.48
C TRP A 74 1.62 11.86 0.00
N GLU A 75 1.87 11.98 1.30
CA GLU A 75 3.22 11.98 1.88
C GLU A 75 3.78 10.57 2.10
N ASN A 76 2.89 9.58 2.22
CA ASN A 76 3.24 8.18 2.43
C ASN A 76 3.12 7.32 1.17
N ILE A 77 2.62 7.89 0.07
CA ILE A 77 2.48 7.21 -1.22
C ILE A 77 3.54 7.73 -2.19
N LYS A 78 4.33 6.81 -2.73
CA LYS A 78 5.20 7.06 -3.89
C LYS A 78 4.44 6.75 -5.16
N PHE A 79 4.46 7.64 -6.14
CA PHE A 79 3.80 7.40 -7.42
C PHE A 79 4.81 7.02 -8.49
N VAL A 80 4.62 5.87 -9.14
CA VAL A 80 5.55 5.34 -10.14
C VAL A 80 4.88 5.26 -11.51
N SER A 81 5.41 5.97 -12.51
CA SER A 81 4.80 6.06 -13.85
C SER A 81 4.63 4.69 -14.48
N ILE A 82 3.48 4.36 -15.07
CA ILE A 82 3.28 3.07 -15.76
C ILE A 82 4.27 2.91 -16.91
N LYS A 83 4.55 4.03 -17.60
CA LYS A 83 5.47 4.06 -18.73
C LYS A 83 6.91 3.91 -18.27
N THR A 84 7.66 3.10 -18.99
CA THR A 84 9.12 3.00 -18.85
C THR A 84 9.81 3.86 -19.89
N PHE A 85 10.96 4.43 -19.52
CA PHE A 85 11.74 5.34 -20.33
C PHE A 85 13.17 4.80 -20.50
N PRO A 86 13.78 4.94 -21.68
CA PRO A 86 15.17 4.56 -21.89
C PRO A 86 16.08 5.49 -21.09
N ASN A 87 17.12 4.95 -20.47
CA ASN A 87 18.16 5.76 -19.84
C ASN A 87 19.12 6.33 -20.88
N ASP A 88 19.77 7.43 -20.53
CA ASP A 88 20.95 7.95 -21.20
C ASP A 88 22.09 8.01 -20.18
N PRO A 89 23.11 7.13 -20.26
CA PRO A 89 23.44 6.26 -21.39
C PRO A 89 22.55 5.02 -21.62
N PRO A 90 22.38 4.57 -22.88
CA PRO A 90 21.40 3.54 -23.28
C PRO A 90 21.71 2.10 -22.81
N TRP A 91 22.88 1.87 -22.20
CA TRP A 91 23.24 0.57 -21.62
C TRP A 91 22.76 0.40 -20.17
N PHE A 92 22.25 1.46 -19.53
CA PHE A 92 21.55 1.30 -18.25
C PHE A 92 20.14 0.74 -18.48
N PRO A 93 19.62 -0.08 -17.54
CA PRO A 93 18.25 -0.55 -17.61
C PRO A 93 17.26 0.62 -17.74
N PRO A 94 16.17 0.49 -18.51
CA PRO A 94 15.12 1.50 -18.57
C PRO A 94 14.56 1.81 -17.17
N THR A 95 14.20 3.07 -16.92
CA THR A 95 13.67 3.54 -15.64
C THR A 95 12.22 3.97 -15.76
N ARG A 96 11.52 3.98 -14.62
CA ARG A 96 10.19 4.59 -14.48
C ARG A 96 10.40 5.92 -13.75
N HIS A 97 9.61 6.92 -14.09
CA HIS A 97 9.59 8.16 -13.31
C HIS A 97 8.91 7.92 -11.97
N GLU A 98 9.44 8.55 -10.92
CA GLU A 98 8.93 8.43 -9.55
C GLU A 98 8.63 9.82 -8.99
N LEU A 99 7.48 9.95 -8.34
CA LEU A 99 7.05 11.16 -7.66
C LEU A 99 6.89 10.85 -6.18
N THR A 100 7.48 11.68 -5.33
CA THR A 100 7.26 11.67 -3.89
C THR A 100 6.88 13.08 -3.45
N PHE A 101 5.97 13.16 -2.49
CA PHE A 101 5.53 14.41 -1.88
C PHE A 101 5.87 14.32 -0.40
N GLY A 102 6.36 15.41 0.21
CA GLY A 102 6.62 15.46 1.65
C GLY A 102 7.79 14.60 2.16
N TYR A 103 8.54 13.92 1.29
CA TYR A 103 9.54 12.92 1.69
C TYR A 103 10.64 13.48 2.61
N HIS A 104 11.10 14.70 2.34
CA HIS A 104 12.11 15.39 3.16
C HIS A 104 11.52 16.52 4.00
N GLU A 105 10.56 17.24 3.43
CA GLU A 105 9.88 18.35 4.07
C GLU A 105 8.47 18.49 3.50
N VAL A 106 7.47 18.67 4.36
CA VAL A 106 6.07 18.91 3.96
C VAL A 106 6.00 20.10 3.00
N GLY A 107 5.28 19.93 1.90
CA GLY A 107 5.18 20.95 0.84
C GLY A 107 6.32 20.90 -0.19
N THR A 108 7.33 20.03 -0.02
CA THR A 108 8.35 19.75 -1.06
C THR A 108 8.03 18.48 -1.83
N MET A 109 8.32 18.47 -3.12
CA MET A 109 8.17 17.28 -3.94
C MET A 109 9.46 16.95 -4.68
N GLU A 110 9.65 15.67 -4.94
CA GLU A 110 10.73 15.17 -5.78
C GLU A 110 10.13 14.43 -6.98
N TRP A 111 10.75 14.65 -8.14
CA TRP A 111 10.41 13.96 -9.36
C TRP A 111 11.65 13.37 -9.99
N PHE A 112 11.85 12.08 -9.77
CA PHE A 112 12.89 11.31 -10.43
C PHE A 112 12.49 11.05 -11.88
N GLN A 113 13.34 11.48 -12.81
CA GLN A 113 13.19 11.32 -14.26
C GLN A 113 14.50 10.81 -14.83
N PHE A 114 14.47 9.65 -15.50
CA PHE A 114 15.65 9.02 -16.10
C PHE A 114 16.75 8.70 -15.08
N ASP A 115 17.70 9.64 -14.92
CA ASP A 115 18.88 9.61 -14.07
C ASP A 115 19.03 10.86 -13.18
N TYR A 116 18.06 11.79 -13.18
CA TYR A 116 18.10 13.01 -12.36
C TYR A 116 16.80 13.23 -11.57
N ILE A 117 16.90 14.05 -10.52
CA ILE A 117 15.78 14.43 -9.65
C ILE A 117 15.50 15.91 -9.85
N GLU A 118 14.24 16.25 -10.17
CA GLU A 118 13.76 17.63 -10.04
C GLU A 118 13.08 17.81 -8.70
N ILE A 119 13.44 18.89 -8.00
CA ILE A 119 12.83 19.26 -6.73
C ILE A 119 11.96 20.49 -6.96
N GLY A 120 10.79 20.48 -6.36
CA GLY A 120 9.84 21.59 -6.41
C GLY A 120 9.02 21.68 -5.13
N ASN A 121 8.04 22.57 -5.16
CA ASN A 121 7.04 22.66 -4.11
C ASN A 121 5.72 22.08 -4.61
N TYR A 122 4.92 21.56 -3.69
CA TYR A 122 3.55 21.15 -3.97
C TYR A 122 2.57 21.76 -2.97
N GLU A 123 1.32 21.88 -3.40
CA GLU A 123 0.19 22.22 -2.55
C GLU A 123 -0.96 21.27 -2.88
N VAL A 124 -1.56 20.67 -1.85
CA VAL A 124 -2.77 19.86 -2.00
C VAL A 124 -3.94 20.83 -2.06
N THR A 125 -4.50 21.00 -3.25
CA THR A 125 -5.59 21.97 -3.50
C THR A 125 -6.97 21.39 -3.19
N GLU A 126 -7.10 20.07 -3.30
CA GLU A 126 -8.28 19.26 -2.96
C GLU A 126 -7.76 17.89 -2.51
N ASP A 127 -8.57 17.09 -1.81
CA ASP A 127 -8.14 15.80 -1.22
C ASP A 127 -7.35 14.90 -2.20
N LEU A 128 -7.74 14.90 -3.48
CA LEU A 128 -7.14 14.08 -4.55
C LEU A 128 -6.51 14.91 -5.68
N THR A 129 -6.24 16.18 -5.45
CA THR A 129 -5.63 17.08 -6.44
C THR A 129 -4.44 17.82 -5.86
N VAL A 130 -3.30 17.71 -6.54
CA VAL A 130 -2.07 18.40 -6.17
C VAL A 130 -1.64 19.39 -7.25
N GLU A 131 -1.13 20.53 -6.80
CA GLU A 131 -0.46 21.51 -7.63
C GLU A 131 1.05 21.42 -7.41
N ALA A 132 1.82 21.17 -8.45
CA ALA A 132 3.27 21.13 -8.41
C ALA A 132 3.90 22.34 -9.11
N LYS A 133 4.88 22.95 -8.44
CA LYS A 133 5.70 24.05 -8.95
C LYS A 133 7.17 23.64 -8.92
N LEU A 134 7.64 23.16 -10.07
CA LEU A 134 9.03 22.80 -10.31
C LEU A 134 9.83 24.00 -10.83
N PHE A 135 11.12 24.03 -10.54
CA PHE A 135 11.98 25.14 -10.96
C PHE A 135 12.03 25.26 -12.50
N GLY A 136 11.78 26.46 -13.02
CA GLY A 136 11.81 26.74 -14.46
C GLY A 136 10.65 26.16 -15.29
N ARG A 137 9.72 25.41 -14.68
CA ARG A 137 8.54 24.86 -15.36
C ARG A 137 7.29 25.68 -15.03
N LYS A 138 6.29 25.59 -15.91
CA LYS A 138 4.93 26.02 -15.57
C LYS A 138 4.37 25.07 -14.50
N LYS A 139 3.46 25.60 -13.69
CA LYS A 139 2.62 24.84 -12.76
C LYS A 139 2.04 23.58 -13.44
N ILE A 140 2.17 22.43 -12.78
CA ILE A 140 1.64 21.14 -13.22
C ILE A 140 0.56 20.73 -12.24
N ILE A 141 -0.59 20.28 -12.75
CA ILE A 141 -1.67 19.71 -11.93
C ILE A 141 -1.56 18.19 -11.96
N GLY A 142 -1.57 17.59 -10.78
CA GLY A 142 -1.74 16.16 -10.55
C GLY A 142 -3.15 15.87 -10.06
N VAL A 143 -3.84 14.91 -10.68
CA VAL A 143 -5.18 14.47 -10.23
C VAL A 143 -5.16 12.97 -10.02
N PHE A 144 -5.42 12.53 -8.78
CA PHE A 144 -5.59 11.13 -8.46
C PHE A 144 -7.04 10.71 -8.75
N ASP A 145 -7.20 9.72 -9.62
CA ASP A 145 -8.50 9.15 -9.96
C ASP A 145 -8.70 7.85 -9.16
N PRO A 146 -9.66 7.85 -8.21
CA PRO A 146 -9.90 6.70 -7.36
C PRO A 146 -10.59 5.52 -8.07
N GLU A 147 -11.24 5.78 -9.21
CA GLU A 147 -11.87 4.71 -10.01
C GLU A 147 -10.81 3.86 -10.70
N THR A 148 -9.77 4.50 -11.24
CA THR A 148 -8.66 3.83 -11.91
C THR A 148 -7.48 3.53 -10.99
N ASN A 149 -7.45 4.15 -9.80
CA ASN A 149 -6.36 4.08 -8.84
C ASN A 149 -5.04 4.62 -9.40
N LEU A 150 -5.11 5.70 -10.20
CA LEU A 150 -3.96 6.27 -10.89
C LEU A 150 -3.87 7.78 -10.68
N LEU A 151 -2.65 8.26 -10.52
CA LEU A 151 -2.33 9.68 -10.57
C LEU A 151 -2.03 10.08 -12.02
N LYS A 152 -2.76 11.07 -12.53
CA LYS A 152 -2.42 11.75 -13.79
C LYS A 152 -1.56 12.96 -13.49
N PHE A 153 -0.30 12.95 -13.95
CA PHE A 153 0.64 14.04 -13.72
C PHE A 153 1.52 14.28 -14.95
N ASN A 154 1.60 15.53 -15.42
CA ASN A 154 2.36 15.91 -16.62
C ASN A 154 2.08 15.01 -17.85
N GLY A 155 0.82 14.62 -18.06
CA GLY A 155 0.41 13.79 -19.20
C GLY A 155 0.82 12.31 -19.10
N LEU A 156 1.22 11.83 -17.93
CA LEU A 156 1.52 10.43 -17.65
C LEU A 156 0.63 9.89 -16.54
N ASP A 157 0.37 8.58 -16.57
CA ASP A 157 -0.31 7.85 -15.50
C ASP A 157 0.71 7.21 -14.57
N TYR A 158 0.48 7.31 -13.26
CA TYR A 158 1.33 6.77 -12.20
C TYR A 158 0.53 5.86 -11.27
N GLU A 159 1.15 4.76 -10.86
CA GLU A 159 0.62 3.82 -9.88
C GLU A 159 1.05 4.24 -8.48
N PRO A 160 0.13 4.26 -7.49
CA PRO A 160 0.48 4.52 -6.10
C PRO A 160 1.14 3.28 -5.48
N MET A 161 2.33 3.47 -4.94
CA MET A 161 3.14 2.46 -4.28
C MET A 161 3.33 2.87 -2.83
N VAL A 162 3.09 1.94 -1.91
CA VAL A 162 3.27 2.11 -0.48
C VAL A 162 4.26 1.10 0.06
N LYS A 163 4.99 1.50 1.10
CA LYS A 163 5.92 0.59 1.78
C LYS A 163 5.16 -0.56 2.42
N THR A 164 5.66 -1.76 2.22
CA THR A 164 5.20 -2.94 2.93
C THR A 164 5.53 -2.76 4.41
N PRO A 165 4.53 -2.79 5.31
CA PRO A 165 4.79 -2.63 6.74
C PRO A 165 5.60 -3.82 7.24
N THR A 166 6.31 -3.64 8.34
CA THR A 166 6.95 -4.77 9.02
C THR A 166 5.88 -5.68 9.60
N PHE A 167 5.94 -6.99 9.31
CA PHE A 167 4.98 -7.93 9.86
C PHE A 167 5.61 -9.29 10.16
N ILE A 168 4.93 -10.04 11.04
CA ILE A 168 5.23 -11.45 11.32
C ILE A 168 4.00 -12.31 11.05
N VAL A 169 4.24 -13.50 10.48
CA VAL A 169 3.20 -14.51 10.35
C VAL A 169 3.32 -15.56 11.45
N LYS A 170 2.20 -15.91 12.06
CA LYS A 170 2.09 -16.99 13.03
C LYS A 170 1.08 -18.03 12.55
N THR A 171 1.36 -19.29 12.87
CA THR A 171 0.47 -20.42 12.61
C THR A 171 0.03 -21.08 13.91
N SER A 172 -1.19 -21.60 13.94
CA SER A 172 -1.70 -22.44 15.01
C SER A 172 -2.45 -23.64 14.46
N THR A 173 -2.48 -24.77 15.18
CA THR A 173 -3.38 -25.90 14.86
C THR A 173 -4.60 -25.95 15.77
N ASN A 174 -4.64 -25.10 16.81
CA ASN A 174 -5.63 -25.18 17.89
C ASN A 174 -6.17 -23.81 18.34
N LEU A 175 -5.78 -22.72 17.68
CA LEU A 175 -6.11 -21.31 18.00
C LEU A 175 -5.61 -20.81 19.37
N LYS A 176 -5.00 -21.67 20.19
CA LYS A 176 -4.51 -21.35 21.54
C LYS A 176 -3.00 -21.12 21.57
N SER A 177 -2.26 -21.90 20.80
CA SER A 177 -0.80 -21.86 20.75
C SER A 177 -0.36 -21.42 19.36
N TRP A 178 0.34 -20.29 19.29
CA TRP A 178 0.78 -19.68 18.05
C TRP A 178 2.30 -19.80 17.92
N LYS A 179 2.78 -20.24 16.75
CA LYS A 179 4.20 -20.37 16.43
C LYS A 179 4.54 -19.47 15.26
N LYS A 180 5.65 -18.73 15.36
CA LYS A 180 6.16 -17.90 14.25
C LYS A 180 6.55 -18.78 13.07
N VAL A 181 6.15 -18.35 11.87
CA VAL A 181 6.58 -18.95 10.61
C VAL A 181 7.99 -18.45 10.29
N ASN A 182 8.92 -19.37 10.09
CA ASN A 182 10.30 -19.05 9.73
C ASN A 182 10.60 -19.30 8.24
N SER A 183 9.68 -19.93 7.51
CA SER A 183 9.85 -20.29 6.09
C SER A 183 8.81 -19.58 5.23
N MET A 184 9.04 -18.28 5.03
CA MET A 184 8.28 -17.42 4.13
C MET A 184 9.14 -17.12 2.90
N GLU A 185 8.50 -16.97 1.74
CA GLU A 185 9.18 -16.38 0.58
C GLU A 185 9.46 -14.89 0.85
N GLU A 186 10.45 -14.33 0.16
CA GLU A 186 10.71 -12.89 0.23
C GLU A 186 9.49 -12.13 -0.28
N VAL A 187 9.14 -11.06 0.44
CA VAL A 187 7.97 -10.22 0.16
C VAL A 187 8.49 -8.89 -0.36
N ASP A 188 7.82 -8.33 -1.37
CA ASP A 188 8.21 -7.06 -1.95
C ASP A 188 8.21 -5.96 -0.89
N ASN A 189 9.22 -5.09 -0.93
CA ASN A 189 9.35 -3.97 0.02
C ASN A 189 8.28 -2.89 -0.19
N GLU A 190 7.61 -2.89 -1.34
CA GLU A 190 6.53 -1.98 -1.68
C GLU A 190 5.42 -2.75 -2.42
N TYR A 191 4.18 -2.33 -2.23
CA TYR A 191 3.02 -2.89 -2.91
C TYR A 191 2.12 -1.76 -3.44
N LYS A 192 1.22 -2.09 -4.37
CA LYS A 192 0.28 -1.11 -4.92
C LYS A 192 -0.76 -0.74 -3.86
N TRP A 193 -0.92 0.56 -3.61
CA TRP A 193 -1.95 1.04 -2.67
C TRP A 193 -3.34 0.61 -3.14
N GLY A 194 -4.19 0.20 -2.19
CA GLY A 194 -5.53 -0.32 -2.48
C GLY A 194 -5.56 -1.70 -3.12
N GLN A 195 -4.43 -2.41 -3.20
CA GLN A 195 -4.37 -3.80 -3.67
C GLN A 195 -3.79 -4.74 -2.62
N SER A 196 -4.23 -6.00 -2.65
CA SER A 196 -3.71 -7.03 -1.77
C SER A 196 -2.34 -7.52 -2.21
N MET A 197 -1.46 -7.76 -1.25
CA MET A 197 -0.16 -8.37 -1.43
C MET A 197 -0.21 -9.87 -1.15
N ALA A 198 0.57 -10.67 -1.91
CA ALA A 198 0.67 -12.10 -1.68
C ALA A 198 1.83 -12.44 -0.72
N VAL A 199 1.52 -13.14 0.36
CA VAL A 199 2.48 -13.68 1.32
C VAL A 199 2.47 -15.20 1.22
N ARG A 200 3.60 -15.78 0.80
CA ARG A 200 3.70 -17.22 0.53
C ARG A 200 4.47 -17.96 1.61
N ILE A 201 3.88 -19.03 2.09
CA ILE A 201 4.37 -19.82 3.22
C ILE A 201 4.47 -21.28 2.82
N LYS A 202 5.68 -21.84 2.95
CA LYS A 202 5.88 -23.27 2.74
C LYS A 202 5.41 -24.03 3.97
N LEU A 203 4.38 -24.87 3.81
CA LEU A 203 3.85 -25.65 4.92
C LEU A 203 4.72 -26.89 5.16
N LYS A 204 5.00 -27.14 6.44
CA LYS A 204 5.73 -28.34 6.88
C LYS A 204 4.81 -29.51 7.22
N SER A 205 3.52 -29.24 7.41
CA SER A 205 2.52 -30.22 7.83
C SER A 205 1.27 -30.10 6.96
N THR A 206 0.60 -31.22 6.74
CA THR A 206 -0.70 -31.34 6.07
C THR A 206 -1.87 -31.15 7.02
N GLU A 207 -1.62 -30.95 8.31
CA GLU A 207 -2.66 -30.66 9.31
C GLU A 207 -3.32 -29.31 9.05
N GLN A 208 -4.59 -29.20 9.48
CA GLN A 208 -5.33 -27.95 9.48
C GLN A 208 -4.56 -26.89 10.29
N GLN A 209 -4.34 -25.74 9.67
CA GLN A 209 -3.58 -24.63 10.25
C GLN A 209 -4.39 -23.34 10.13
N PHE A 210 -4.32 -22.55 11.19
CA PHE A 210 -4.81 -21.18 11.28
C PHE A 210 -3.63 -20.25 11.08
N PHE A 211 -3.85 -19.14 10.39
CA PHE A 211 -2.85 -18.13 10.11
C PHE A 211 -3.25 -16.82 10.75
N MET A 212 -2.26 -16.12 11.30
CA MET A 212 -2.38 -14.78 11.85
C MET A 212 -1.22 -13.94 11.34
N ILE A 213 -1.55 -12.73 10.87
CA ILE A 213 -0.56 -11.72 10.50
C ILE A 213 -0.62 -10.65 11.57
N GLN A 214 0.52 -10.39 12.19
CA GLN A 214 0.70 -9.30 13.13
C GLN A 214 1.60 -8.28 12.46
N VAL A 215 1.07 -7.07 12.30
CA VAL A 215 1.80 -5.92 11.76
C VAL A 215 2.42 -5.18 12.92
N ASP A 216 3.69 -4.80 12.78
CA ASP A 216 4.37 -3.91 13.70
C ASP A 216 4.13 -2.47 13.20
N GLU A 217 3.65 -1.57 14.07
CA GLU A 217 3.60 -0.13 13.75
C GLU A 217 5.02 0.45 13.83
N ASP A 218 5.46 1.12 12.75
CA ASP A 218 6.71 1.90 12.70
C ASP A 218 6.54 3.30 13.31
#